data_AF-A0A944N329-F1
#
_entry.id   AF-A0A944N329-F1
#
_cell.length_a   1.000
_cell.length_b   1.000
_cell.length_c   1.000
_cell.angle_alpha   90.00
_cell.angle_beta   90.00
_cell.angle_gamma   90.00
#
_symmetry.space_group_name_H-M   'P 1'
#
loop_
_entity.id
_entity.type
_entity.pdbx_description
1 polymer ?
#
loop_
_entity_poly.entity_id
_entity_poly.type
_entity_poly.pdbx_seq_one_letter_code
_entity_poly.pdbx_strand_id
1 'polypeptide(L)'
;MAIMKKLFLSLIFCLLIFNWTELNFVYANKSVEIRNVLELKRQGWEVLEKQSEVESRPGLKPYQNLKREIHIVKYRLRKGKEFVFCLVEYDSQLDTIREACDVSQENAERRIAQ
;
A
#
# COMPACT_ATOMS: atom_id res chain seq x y z
N MET A 1 14.53 -55.75 16.57
CA MET A 1 14.73 -55.14 15.23
C MET A 1 13.43 -54.70 14.52
N ALA A 2 12.26 -55.26 14.85
CA ALA A 2 10.98 -54.86 14.24
C ALA A 2 10.43 -53.49 14.70
N ILE A 3 10.70 -53.07 15.94
CA ILE A 3 10.20 -51.81 16.52
C ILE A 3 10.89 -50.58 15.91
N MET A 4 12.22 -50.63 15.70
CA MET A 4 12.95 -49.54 15.01
C MET A 4 12.48 -49.33 13.57
N LYS A 5 12.14 -50.40 12.84
CA LYS A 5 11.58 -50.27 11.48
C LYS A 5 10.24 -49.54 11.47
N LYS A 6 9.37 -49.80 12.46
CA LYS A 6 8.07 -49.12 12.59
C LYS A 6 8.23 -47.63 12.90
N LEU A 7 9.20 -47.28 13.76
CA LEU A 7 9.56 -45.88 14.06
C LEU A 7 10.12 -45.16 12.82
N PHE A 8 10.99 -45.82 12.05
CA PHE A 8 11.55 -45.26 10.82
C PHE A 8 10.48 -45.02 9.73
N LEU A 9 9.55 -45.97 9.54
CA LEU A 9 8.43 -45.79 8.61
C LEU A 9 7.49 -44.65 9.04
N SER A 10 7.23 -44.51 10.34
CA SER A 10 6.43 -43.40 10.87
C SER A 10 7.10 -42.05 10.60
N LEU A 11 8.42 -41.96 10.75
CA LEU A 11 9.17 -40.72 10.55
C LEU A 11 9.17 -40.29 9.06
N ILE A 12 9.33 -41.26 8.15
CA ILE A 12 9.26 -41.02 6.71
C ILE A 12 7.84 -40.58 6.31
N PHE A 13 6.81 -41.20 6.86
CA PHE A 13 5.41 -40.82 6.60
C PHE A 13 5.13 -39.39 7.07
N CYS A 14 5.60 -38.98 8.26
CA CYS A 14 5.48 -37.61 8.72
C CYS A 14 6.21 -36.60 7.80
N LEU A 15 7.42 -36.92 7.34
CA LEU A 15 8.17 -36.04 6.43
C LEU A 15 7.50 -35.89 5.05
N LEU A 16 6.80 -36.92 4.58
CA LEU A 16 6.03 -36.87 3.34
C LEU A 16 4.74 -36.03 3.49
N ILE A 17 4.08 -36.09 4.65
CA ILE A 17 2.91 -35.24 4.92
C ILE A 17 3.31 -33.77 5.07
N PHE A 18 4.41 -33.48 5.79
CA PHE A 18 4.90 -32.11 5.96
C PHE A 18 5.35 -31.46 4.64
N ASN A 19 5.99 -32.21 3.73
CA ASN A 19 6.31 -31.70 2.38
C ASN A 19 5.07 -31.44 1.52
N TRP A 20 3.96 -32.15 1.76
CA TRP A 20 2.72 -31.92 1.00
C TRP A 20 1.90 -30.75 1.52
N THR A 21 1.98 -30.44 2.82
CA THR A 21 1.27 -29.30 3.41
C THR A 21 1.99 -27.96 3.26
N GLU A 22 3.29 -27.96 2.95
CA GLU A 22 4.09 -26.73 2.79
C GLU A 22 3.96 -26.05 1.43
N LEU A 23 3.38 -26.68 0.41
CA LEU A 23 3.30 -26.09 -0.95
C LEU A 23 2.04 -25.27 -1.23
N ASN A 24 1.10 -25.20 -0.29
CA ASN A 24 -0.15 -24.45 -0.45
C ASN A 24 -0.38 -23.46 0.70
N PHE A 25 0.68 -22.79 1.18
CA PHE A 25 0.50 -21.42 1.65
C PHE A 25 0.21 -20.55 0.41
N VAL A 26 -1.02 -20.70 -0.09
CA VAL A 26 -1.67 -19.72 -0.94
C VAL A 26 -1.59 -18.44 -0.15
N TYR A 27 -0.64 -17.59 -0.56
CA TYR A 27 -0.47 -16.23 -0.10
C TYR A 27 -1.87 -15.65 0.00
N ALA A 28 -2.34 -15.42 1.23
CA ALA A 28 -3.66 -14.85 1.44
C ALA A 28 -3.66 -13.57 0.61
N ASN A 29 -4.41 -13.56 -0.50
CA ASN A 29 -4.65 -12.38 -1.29
C ASN A 29 -5.61 -11.52 -0.48
N LYS A 30 -5.12 -11.05 0.67
CA LYS A 30 -5.67 -9.91 1.36
C LYS A 30 -5.41 -8.81 0.36
N SER A 31 -6.43 -8.50 -0.44
CA SER A 31 -6.43 -7.33 -1.30
C SER A 31 -5.74 -6.24 -0.51
N VAL A 32 -4.60 -5.76 -1.00
CA VAL A 32 -3.88 -4.68 -0.34
C VAL A 32 -4.91 -3.57 -0.28
N GLU A 33 -5.45 -3.32 0.91
CA GLU A 33 -6.39 -2.26 1.08
C GLU A 33 -5.54 -1.01 0.95
N ILE A 34 -5.52 -0.46 -0.26
CA ILE A 34 -4.63 0.63 -0.65
C ILE A 34 -5.16 1.88 0.03
N ARG A 35 -4.79 2.06 1.29
CA ARG A 35 -5.36 3.11 2.14
C ARG A 35 -4.51 4.37 2.14
N ASN A 36 -3.20 4.25 2.37
CA ASN A 36 -2.29 5.40 2.43
C ASN A 36 -0.81 4.98 2.25
N VAL A 37 0.01 5.95 1.90
CA VAL A 37 1.46 5.86 1.64
C VAL A 37 2.21 5.33 2.86
N LEU A 38 1.82 5.73 4.08
CA LEU A 38 2.51 5.28 5.30
C LEU A 38 2.33 3.77 5.50
N GLU A 39 1.11 3.27 5.36
CA GLU A 39 0.77 1.85 5.49
C GLU A 39 1.44 1.04 4.38
N LEU A 40 1.46 1.56 3.14
CA LEU A 40 2.20 0.93 2.04
C LEU A 40 3.70 0.83 2.35
N LYS A 41 4.33 1.90 2.84
CA LYS A 41 5.74 1.85 3.28
C LYS A 41 5.97 0.81 4.37
N ARG A 42 5.08 0.72 5.36
CA ARG A 42 5.15 -0.31 6.43
C ARG A 42 5.00 -1.73 5.89
N GLN A 43 4.22 -1.91 4.83
CA GLN A 43 4.07 -3.18 4.12
C GLN A 43 5.25 -3.50 3.17
N GLY A 44 6.29 -2.67 3.14
CA GLY A 44 7.49 -2.89 2.32
C GLY A 44 7.38 -2.38 0.88
N TRP A 45 6.47 -1.45 0.59
CA TRP A 45 6.46 -0.76 -0.70
C TRP A 45 7.57 0.29 -0.76
N GLU A 46 8.36 0.29 -1.84
CA GLU A 46 9.44 1.24 -2.09
C GLU A 46 8.90 2.46 -2.83
N VAL A 47 9.30 3.67 -2.43
CA VAL A 47 9.02 4.89 -3.21
C VAL A 47 10.05 5.00 -4.32
N LEU A 48 9.61 4.88 -5.58
CA LEU A 48 10.46 5.06 -6.74
C LEU A 48 10.53 6.51 -7.19
N GLU A 49 9.38 7.18 -7.18
CA GLU A 49 9.28 8.59 -7.59
C GLU A 49 8.42 9.35 -6.58
N LYS A 50 8.82 10.60 -6.35
CA LYS A 50 8.10 11.58 -5.54
C LYS A 50 8.16 12.92 -6.26
N GLN A 51 7.01 13.44 -6.66
CA GLN A 51 6.87 14.77 -7.23
C GLN A 51 6.04 15.63 -6.30
N SER A 52 6.37 16.91 -6.19
CA SER A 52 5.68 17.84 -5.31
C SER A 52 5.35 19.11 -6.07
N GLU A 53 4.11 19.54 -5.96
CA GLU A 53 3.58 20.73 -6.59
C GLU A 53 2.79 21.53 -5.54
N VAL A 54 2.70 22.83 -5.74
CA VAL A 54 1.91 23.73 -4.89
C VAL A 54 0.93 24.46 -5.78
N GLU A 55 -0.35 24.30 -5.47
CA GLU A 55 -1.44 25.01 -6.14
C GLU A 55 -1.94 26.15 -5.27
N SER A 56 -2.04 27.34 -5.85
CA SER A 56 -2.69 28.48 -5.20
C SER A 56 -4.18 28.47 -5.54
N ARG A 57 -5.04 28.26 -4.53
CA ARG A 57 -6.50 28.35 -4.63
C ARG A 57 -7.02 29.60 -3.90
N PRO A 58 -8.23 30.09 -4.22
CA PRO A 58 -8.86 31.15 -3.43
C PRO A 58 -9.06 30.72 -1.96
N GLY A 59 -8.90 31.68 -1.04
CA GLY A 59 -9.17 31.47 0.37
C GLY A 59 -10.65 31.18 0.65
N LEU A 60 -10.89 30.37 1.68
CA LEU A 60 -12.25 30.10 2.19
C LEU A 60 -12.63 31.11 3.27
N LYS A 61 -13.92 31.20 3.64
CA LYS A 61 -14.34 32.05 4.76
C LYS A 61 -13.65 31.62 6.06
N PRO A 62 -13.20 32.55 6.93
CA PRO A 62 -13.29 34.02 6.87
C PRO A 62 -12.13 34.72 6.15
N TYR A 63 -11.25 33.98 5.49
CA TYR A 63 -10.00 34.45 4.89
C TYR A 63 -10.05 34.55 3.36
N GLN A 64 -11.19 34.91 2.77
CA GLN A 64 -11.35 34.96 1.30
C GLN A 64 -10.37 35.92 0.61
N ASN A 65 -9.81 36.87 1.35
CA ASN A 65 -8.81 37.83 0.86
C ASN A 65 -7.38 37.26 0.84
N LEU A 66 -7.16 36.07 1.39
CA LEU A 66 -5.88 35.38 1.40
C LEU A 66 -5.85 34.27 0.35
N LYS A 67 -4.64 33.93 -0.10
CA LYS A 67 -4.42 32.74 -0.93
C LYS A 67 -4.40 31.51 -0.02
N ARG A 68 -5.00 30.42 -0.50
CA ARG A 68 -4.95 29.11 0.14
C ARG A 68 -4.03 28.22 -0.69
N GLU A 69 -2.92 27.82 -0.10
CA GLU A 69 -1.96 26.92 -0.75
C GLU A 69 -2.38 25.47 -0.52
N ILE A 70 -2.44 24.71 -1.59
CA ILE A 70 -2.63 23.26 -1.55
C ILE A 70 -1.31 22.63 -1.96
N HIS A 71 -0.71 21.89 -1.04
CA HIS A 71 0.52 21.14 -1.32
C HIS A 71 0.11 19.74 -1.80
N ILE A 72 0.51 19.39 -3.01
CA ILE A 72 0.17 18.11 -3.63
C ILE A 72 1.46 17.31 -3.81
N VAL A 73 1.43 16.06 -3.36
CA VAL A 73 2.55 15.13 -3.48
C VAL A 73 2.10 13.88 -4.21
N LYS A 74 2.70 13.63 -5.37
CA LYS A 74 2.50 12.45 -6.21
C LYS A 74 3.58 11.44 -5.88
N TYR A 75 3.19 10.24 -5.46
CA TYR A 75 4.09 9.12 -5.22
C TYR A 75 3.86 8.01 -6.24
N ARG A 76 4.96 7.45 -6.73
CA ARG A 76 4.96 6.15 -7.42
C ARG A 76 5.66 5.14 -6.53
N LEU A 77 4.92 4.14 -6.06
CA LEU A 77 5.44 3.07 -5.22
C LEU A 77 5.53 1.76 -5.99
N ARG A 78 6.48 0.91 -5.61
CA ARG A 78 6.67 -0.43 -6.18
C ARG A 78 6.82 -1.49 -5.09
N LYS A 79 6.25 -2.66 -5.33
CA LYS A 79 6.54 -3.89 -4.58
C LYS A 79 6.67 -5.05 -5.56
N GLY A 80 7.89 -5.55 -5.75
CA GLY A 80 8.17 -6.53 -6.79
C GLY A 80 7.87 -5.98 -8.19
N LYS A 81 6.86 -6.55 -8.86
CA LYS A 81 6.41 -6.13 -10.21
C LYS A 81 5.18 -5.21 -10.18
N GLU A 82 4.59 -5.01 -9.02
CA GLU A 82 3.38 -4.21 -8.86
C GLU A 82 3.72 -2.74 -8.61
N PHE A 83 2.85 -1.86 -9.10
CA PHE A 83 2.96 -0.42 -8.91
C PHE A 83 1.66 0.13 -8.32
N VAL A 84 1.82 1.12 -7.44
CA VAL A 84 0.71 1.90 -6.87
C VAL A 84 1.06 3.37 -6.98
N PHE A 85 0.07 4.18 -7.32
CA PHE A 85 0.17 5.63 -7.40
C PHE A 85 -0.64 6.23 -6.27
N CYS A 86 -0.03 7.13 -5.51
CA CYS A 86 -0.71 7.84 -4.43
C CYS A 86 -0.62 9.34 -4.63
N LEU A 87 -1.73 10.03 -4.37
CA LEU A 87 -1.81 11.48 -4.31
C LEU A 87 -2.09 11.88 -2.86
N VAL A 88 -1.28 12.78 -2.32
CA VAL A 88 -1.46 13.37 -0.99
C VAL A 88 -1.62 14.86 -1.15
N GLU A 89 -2.75 15.41 -0.72
CA GLU A 89 -3.05 16.84 -0.68
C GLU A 89 -3.06 17.34 0.76
N TYR A 90 -2.38 18.46 1.01
CA TYR A 90 -2.49 19.20 2.26
C TYR A 90 -3.06 20.59 1.97
N ASP A 91 -4.16 20.92 2.65
CA ASP A 91 -4.79 22.24 2.60
C ASP A 91 -4.30 23.13 3.74
N SER A 92 -3.54 24.17 3.41
CA SER A 92 -2.94 25.09 4.38
C SER A 92 -3.93 25.88 5.23
N GLN A 93 -5.17 26.07 4.77
CA GLN A 93 -6.16 26.88 5.48
C GLN A 93 -7.09 26.01 6.33
N LEU A 94 -7.47 24.84 5.83
CA LEU A 94 -8.31 23.89 6.57
C LEU A 94 -7.50 23.00 7.51
N ASP A 95 -6.17 22.97 7.36
CA ASP A 95 -5.26 22.06 8.04
C ASP A 95 -5.70 20.59 7.88
N THR A 96 -6.14 20.24 6.67
CA THR A 96 -6.62 18.89 6.33
C THR A 96 -5.68 18.21 5.37
N ILE A 97 -5.45 16.92 5.59
CA ILE A 97 -4.72 16.04 4.68
C ILE A 97 -5.73 15.10 4.03
N ARG A 98 -5.73 15.07 2.71
CA ARG A 98 -6.49 14.11 1.91
C ARG A 98 -5.51 13.23 1.17
N GLU A 99 -5.84 11.96 1.05
CA GLU A 99 -4.97 10.99 0.43
C GLU A 99 -5.79 9.96 -0.33
N ALA A 100 -5.33 9.63 -1.53
CA ALA A 100 -5.92 8.61 -2.37
C ALA A 100 -4.82 7.82 -3.07
N CYS A 101 -4.94 6.51 -3.08
CA CYS A 101 -4.02 5.61 -3.75
C CYS A 101 -4.78 4.66 -4.67
N ASP A 102 -4.22 4.38 -5.85
CA ASP A 102 -4.82 3.48 -6.84
C ASP A 102 -3.75 2.85 -7.74
N VAL A 103 -4.15 1.94 -8.62
CA VAL A 103 -3.26 1.26 -9.60
C VAL A 103 -2.84 2.17 -10.75
N SER A 104 -3.51 3.32 -10.92
CA SER A 104 -3.12 4.36 -11.88
C SER A 104 -3.19 5.75 -11.26
N GLN A 105 -2.36 6.67 -11.77
CA GLN A 105 -2.35 8.07 -11.31
C GLN A 105 -3.70 8.75 -11.53
N GLU A 106 -4.31 8.57 -12.70
CA GLU A 106 -5.60 9.18 -13.04
C GLU A 106 -6.73 8.74 -12.09
N ASN A 107 -6.76 7.46 -11.68
CA ASN A 107 -7.75 6.98 -10.74
C ASN A 107 -7.52 7.56 -9.33
N ALA A 108 -6.26 7.69 -8.89
CA ALA A 108 -5.93 8.31 -7.62
C ALA A 108 -6.37 9.78 -7.57
N GLU A 109 -6.13 10.53 -8.66
CA GLU A 109 -6.61 11.91 -8.83
C GLU A 109 -8.15 11.99 -8.84
N ARG A 110 -8.83 11.09 -9.56
CA ARG A 110 -10.31 11.04 -9.55
C ARG A 110 -10.88 10.76 -8.16
N ARG A 111 -10.25 9.88 -7.37
CA ARG A 111 -10.69 9.57 -5.99
C ARG A 111 -10.49 10.72 -5.02
N ILE A 112 -9.45 11.53 -5.20
CA ILE A 112 -9.25 12.71 -4.34
C ILE A 112 -10.23 13.82 -4.67
N ALA A 113 -10.66 13.92 -5.92
CA ALA A 113 -11.58 14.95 -6.37
C ALA A 113 -13.03 14.70 -5.90
N GLN A 114 -13.37 13.44 -5.57
CA GLN A 114 -14.64 13.03 -4.98
C GLN A 114 -14.71 13.39 -3.50
#